data_AF-A0A6L6HLZ8-F1
#
_entry.id   AF-A0A6L6HLZ8-F1
#
_cell.length_a   1.000
_cell.length_b   1.000
_cell.length_c   1.000
_cell.angle_alpha   90.00
_cell.angle_beta   90.00
_cell.angle_gamma   90.00
#
_symmetry.space_group_name_H-M   'P 1'
#
loop_
_entity.id
_entity.type
_entity.pdbx_description
1 polymer ?
#
loop_
_entity_poly.entity_id
_entity_poly.type
_entity_poly.pdbx_seq_one_letter_code
_entity_poly.pdbx_strand_id
1 'polypeptide(L)'
;MNIEPTMSSTYACEVAFVNKQRFNEAVARGDYPCAPVVDGRTRIFTARDVFGLWLYGQLTDEGLPPAKAGDLACQLVEVMRHNPDLQEVALVRDAFRRRWVVAPDQVGSLVSFTLGGTQPIGIETLDLRPVHSNIAHQFNKLAARYVHPDDAED
;
A
#
# COMPACT_ATOMS: atom_id res chain seq x y z
N MET A 1 17.03 14.97 11.20
CA MET A 1 16.56 13.61 10.90
C MET A 1 15.05 13.74 10.70
N ASN A 2 14.57 13.70 9.45
CA ASN A 2 13.13 13.85 9.19
C ASN A 2 12.46 12.54 9.60
N ILE A 3 11.78 12.54 10.74
CA ILE A 3 11.00 11.39 11.21
C ILE A 3 9.77 11.32 10.31
N GLU A 4 9.72 10.34 9.41
CA GLU A 4 8.51 10.06 8.65
C GLU A 4 7.42 9.65 9.67
N PRO A 5 6.23 10.27 9.64
CA PRO A 5 5.19 9.93 10.59
C PRO A 5 4.78 8.46 10.42
N THR A 6 4.59 7.75 11.53
CA THR A 6 4.30 6.32 11.56
C THR A 6 3.07 6.00 12.42
N MET A 7 2.43 4.84 12.18
CA MET A 7 1.28 4.38 12.96
C MET A 7 1.33 2.89 13.30
N SER A 8 0.59 2.48 14.33
CA SER A 8 0.48 1.06 14.72
C SER A 8 -0.38 0.26 13.74
N SER A 9 -0.23 -1.07 13.75
CA SER A 9 -1.05 -1.98 12.93
C SER A 9 -2.55 -1.79 13.11
N THR A 10 -3.02 -1.50 14.33
CA THR A 10 -4.45 -1.25 14.60
C THR A 10 -4.96 -0.09 13.79
N TYR A 11 -4.25 1.03 13.84
CA TYR A 11 -4.67 2.25 13.17
C TYR A 11 -4.43 2.17 11.66
N ALA A 12 -3.34 1.53 11.22
CA ALA A 12 -3.10 1.26 9.79
C ALA A 12 -4.25 0.45 9.17
N CYS A 13 -4.72 -0.60 9.85
CA CYS A 13 -5.86 -1.40 9.41
C CYS A 13 -7.15 -0.56 9.37
N GLU A 14 -7.39 0.30 10.36
CA GLU A 14 -8.55 1.19 10.38
C GLU A 14 -8.54 2.18 9.20
N VAL A 15 -7.41 2.86 8.96
CA VAL A 15 -7.24 3.81 7.86
C VAL A 15 -7.37 3.13 6.49
N ALA A 16 -6.84 1.92 6.36
CA ALA A 16 -6.91 1.12 5.15
C ALA A 16 -8.26 0.40 4.96
N PHE A 17 -9.20 0.53 5.92
CA PHE A 17 -10.47 -0.21 5.95
C PHE A 17 -10.32 -1.74 5.91
N VAL A 18 -9.22 -2.27 6.47
CA VAL A 18 -8.94 -3.70 6.55
C VAL A 18 -9.26 -4.24 7.94
N ASN A 19 -9.92 -5.39 8.03
CA ASN A 19 -10.11 -6.06 9.31
C ASN A 19 -8.76 -6.53 9.88
N LYS A 20 -8.39 -6.03 11.08
CA LYS A 20 -7.10 -6.33 11.73
C LYS A 20 -6.83 -7.83 11.93
N GLN A 21 -7.85 -8.61 12.30
CA GLN A 21 -7.68 -10.05 12.49
C GLN A 21 -7.39 -10.73 11.15
N ARG A 22 -8.14 -10.43 10.09
CA ARG A 22 -7.90 -10.96 8.75
C ARG A 22 -6.52 -10.56 8.22
N PHE A 23 -6.09 -9.33 8.46
CA PHE A 23 -4.73 -8.88 8.13
C PHE A 23 -3.67 -9.74 8.84
N ASN A 24 -3.78 -9.94 10.15
CA ASN A 24 -2.83 -10.74 10.91
C ASN A 24 -2.78 -12.19 10.40
N GLU A 25 -3.92 -12.77 10.05
CA GLU A 25 -3.99 -14.11 9.44
C GLU A 25 -3.32 -14.16 8.06
N ALA A 26 -3.55 -13.16 7.21
CA ALA A 26 -2.91 -13.06 5.91
C ALA A 26 -1.38 -12.97 6.04
N VAL A 27 -0.88 -12.16 6.98
CA VAL A 27 0.55 -12.08 7.28
C VAL A 27 1.09 -13.41 7.80
N ALA A 28 0.39 -14.07 8.72
CA ALA A 28 0.80 -15.36 9.27
C ALA A 28 0.86 -16.47 8.21
N ARG A 29 -0.02 -16.44 7.21
CA ARG A 29 0.00 -17.37 6.07
C ARG A 29 1.02 -17.01 4.98
N GLY A 30 1.60 -15.82 5.03
CA GLY A 30 2.48 -15.30 3.98
C GLY A 30 1.73 -14.71 2.78
N ASP A 31 0.41 -14.54 2.86
CA ASP A 31 -0.40 -13.92 1.80
C ASP A 31 -0.11 -12.42 1.64
N TYR A 32 0.46 -11.76 2.64
CA TYR A 32 0.85 -10.34 2.61
C TYR A 32 2.32 -10.19 3.07
N PRO A 33 3.31 -10.39 2.18
CA PRO A 33 4.73 -10.50 2.57
C PRO A 33 5.43 -9.16 2.84
N CYS A 34 4.87 -8.04 2.37
CA CYS A 34 5.41 -6.70 2.61
C CYS A 34 4.94 -6.06 3.92
N ALA A 35 4.30 -6.82 4.82
CA ALA A 35 4.01 -6.30 6.16
C ALA A 35 5.32 -5.88 6.84
N PRO A 36 5.34 -4.71 7.51
CA PRO A 36 6.49 -4.31 8.31
C PRO A 36 6.83 -5.37 9.35
N VAL A 37 8.12 -5.47 9.68
CA VAL A 37 8.59 -6.33 10.76
C VAL A 37 7.99 -5.86 12.08
N VAL A 38 7.76 -6.80 13.00
CA VAL A 38 7.34 -6.47 14.36
C VAL A 38 8.52 -5.83 15.09
N ASP A 39 8.34 -4.61 15.58
CA ASP A 39 9.31 -3.95 16.47
C ASP A 39 8.74 -3.93 17.90
N GLY A 40 9.35 -4.72 18.78
CA GLY A 40 8.83 -4.98 20.12
C GLY A 40 7.48 -5.70 20.10
N ARG A 41 6.38 -4.95 20.25
CA ARG A 41 5.02 -5.50 20.44
C ARG A 41 4.09 -5.33 19.24
N THR A 42 4.42 -4.50 18.26
CA THR A 42 3.52 -4.16 17.16
C THR A 42 4.29 -3.86 15.87
N ARG A 43 3.63 -3.94 14.72
CA ARG A 43 4.21 -3.45 13.46
C ARG A 43 3.99 -1.95 13.36
N ILE A 44 5.02 -1.25 12.92
CA ILE A 44 5.02 0.18 12.68
C ILE A 44 4.91 0.42 11.18
N PHE A 45 3.87 1.12 10.77
CA PHE A 45 3.55 1.41 9.37
C PHE A 45 3.91 2.85 9.02
N THR A 46 4.59 3.03 7.90
CA THR A 46 4.74 4.31 7.20
C THR A 46 3.50 4.60 6.35
N ALA A 47 3.41 5.80 5.76
CA ALA A 47 2.32 6.13 4.85
C ALA A 47 2.26 5.16 3.66
N ARG A 48 3.42 4.79 3.09
CA ARG A 48 3.52 3.86 1.95
C ARG A 48 2.99 2.48 2.29
N ASP A 49 3.27 1.98 3.49
CA ASP A 49 2.77 0.67 3.93
C ASP A 49 1.23 0.68 4.03
N VAL A 50 0.64 1.80 4.45
CA VAL A 50 -0.83 1.96 4.53
C VAL A 50 -1.46 1.96 3.12
N PHE A 51 -0.81 2.53 2.11
CA PHE A 51 -1.27 2.42 0.71
C PHE A 51 -1.29 0.97 0.22
N GLY A 52 -0.23 0.23 0.50
CA GLY A 52 -0.19 -1.20 0.19
C GLY A 52 -1.34 -1.96 0.87
N LEU A 53 -1.57 -1.67 2.15
CA LEU A 53 -2.64 -2.32 2.92
C LEU A 53 -4.03 -1.94 2.39
N TRP A 54 -4.24 -0.69 1.99
CA TRP A 54 -5.47 -0.22 1.35
C TRP A 54 -5.73 -0.96 0.03
N LEU A 55 -4.71 -1.05 -0.85
CA LEU A 55 -4.87 -1.76 -2.12
C LEU A 55 -5.17 -3.25 -1.89
N TYR A 56 -4.51 -3.88 -0.91
CA TYR A 56 -4.83 -5.26 -0.53
C TYR A 56 -6.29 -5.42 -0.13
N GLY A 57 -6.81 -4.55 0.74
CA GLY A 57 -8.22 -4.55 1.14
C GLY A 57 -9.16 -4.48 -0.07
N GLN A 58 -8.98 -3.47 -0.93
CA GLN A 58 -9.77 -3.29 -2.15
C GLN A 58 -9.78 -4.54 -3.03
N LEU A 59 -8.60 -5.08 -3.34
CA LEU A 59 -8.47 -6.25 -4.21
C LEU A 59 -9.12 -7.50 -3.58
N THR A 60 -9.02 -7.69 -2.27
CA THR A 60 -9.68 -8.82 -1.60
C THR A 60 -11.20 -8.67 -1.57
N ASP A 61 -11.71 -7.44 -1.42
CA ASP A 61 -13.15 -7.16 -1.45
C ASP A 61 -13.73 -7.35 -2.86
N GLU A 62 -12.93 -7.10 -3.90
CA GLU A 62 -13.25 -7.44 -5.30
C GLU A 62 -13.18 -8.95 -5.60
N GLY A 63 -12.81 -9.77 -4.61
CA GLY A 63 -12.73 -11.23 -4.72
C GLY A 63 -11.42 -11.76 -5.28
N LEU A 64 -10.36 -10.94 -5.37
CA LEU A 64 -9.04 -11.44 -5.72
C LEU A 64 -8.49 -12.33 -4.58
N PRO A 65 -7.87 -13.49 -4.89
CA PRO A 65 -7.29 -14.35 -3.86
C PRO A 65 -6.25 -13.61 -3.00
N PRO A 66 -6.23 -13.78 -1.67
CA PRO A 66 -5.34 -13.04 -0.76
C PRO A 66 -3.88 -13.01 -1.18
N ALA A 67 -3.28 -14.15 -1.54
CA ALA A 67 -1.89 -14.20 -2.00
C ALA A 67 -1.63 -13.32 -3.23
N LYS A 68 -2.57 -13.26 -4.19
CA LYS A 68 -2.46 -12.40 -5.38
C LYS A 68 -2.70 -10.93 -5.07
N ALA A 69 -3.63 -10.63 -4.17
CA ALA A 69 -3.82 -9.27 -3.67
C ALA A 69 -2.57 -8.76 -2.94
N GLY A 70 -1.93 -9.62 -2.14
CA GLY A 70 -0.69 -9.29 -1.44
C GLY A 70 0.48 -9.05 -2.38
N ASP A 71 0.69 -9.92 -3.38
CA ASP A 71 1.72 -9.70 -4.41
C ASP A 71 1.60 -8.31 -5.05
N LEU A 72 0.38 -7.89 -5.40
CA LEU A 72 0.11 -6.58 -6.02
C LEU A 72 0.28 -5.42 -5.03
N ALA A 73 -0.22 -5.57 -3.81
CA ALA A 73 -0.02 -4.59 -2.75
C ALA A 73 1.46 -4.33 -2.49
N CYS A 74 2.28 -5.38 -2.49
CA CYS A 74 3.71 -5.26 -2.28
C CYS A 74 4.43 -4.63 -3.47
N GLN A 75 3.97 -4.88 -4.71
CA GLN A 75 4.45 -4.14 -5.88
C GLN A 75 4.13 -2.64 -5.76
N LEU A 76 2.92 -2.26 -5.28
CA LEU A 76 2.58 -0.86 -5.04
C LEU A 76 3.54 -0.21 -4.03
N VAL A 77 3.78 -0.86 -2.89
CA VAL A 77 4.72 -0.36 -1.86
C VAL A 77 6.10 -0.12 -2.45
N GLU A 78 6.58 -1.05 -3.29
CA GLU A 78 7.89 -0.93 -3.93
C GLU A 78 7.94 0.17 -4.99
N VAL A 79 6.88 0.34 -5.78
CA VAL A 79 6.74 1.44 -6.74
C VAL A 79 6.77 2.79 -6.02
N MET A 80 6.04 2.93 -4.91
CA MET A 80 6.00 4.16 -4.10
C MET A 80 7.31 4.43 -3.36
N ARG A 81 8.09 3.40 -3.05
CA ARG A 81 9.43 3.56 -2.46
C ARG A 81 10.39 4.24 -3.43
N HIS A 82 10.32 3.90 -4.71
CA HIS A 82 11.14 4.49 -5.77
C HIS A 82 10.58 5.80 -6.31
N ASN A 83 9.27 6.03 -6.16
CA ASN A 83 8.57 7.20 -6.69
C ASN A 83 7.68 7.80 -5.57
N PRO A 84 8.26 8.58 -4.63
CA PRO A 84 7.52 9.06 -3.46
C PRO A 84 6.41 10.06 -3.78
N ASP A 85 6.51 10.79 -4.90
CA ASP A 85 5.55 11.81 -5.32
C ASP A 85 4.52 11.28 -6.34
N LEU A 86 4.45 9.96 -6.51
CA LEU A 86 3.60 9.33 -7.49
C LEU A 86 2.12 9.50 -7.14
N GLN A 87 1.34 10.06 -8.06
CA GLN A 87 -0.09 10.33 -7.85
C GLN A 87 -1.00 9.26 -8.47
N GLU A 88 -0.45 8.39 -9.31
CA GLU A 88 -1.18 7.35 -10.01
C GLU A 88 -0.26 6.16 -10.34
N VAL A 89 -0.82 4.95 -10.40
CA VAL A 89 -0.10 3.75 -10.84
C VAL A 89 -0.86 3.06 -11.97
N ALA A 90 -0.13 2.33 -12.80
CA ALA A 90 -0.73 1.48 -13.82
C ALA A 90 -0.90 0.05 -13.30
N LEU A 91 -2.14 -0.45 -13.37
CA LEU A 91 -2.52 -1.84 -13.21
C LEU A 91 -2.51 -2.52 -14.59
N VAL A 92 -1.45 -3.26 -14.88
CA VAL A 92 -1.25 -3.91 -16.18
C VAL A 92 -1.68 -5.36 -16.11
N ARG A 93 -2.51 -5.79 -17.07
CA ARG A 93 -2.96 -7.18 -17.24
C ARG A 93 -2.35 -7.79 -18.49
N ASP A 94 -1.72 -8.95 -18.36
CA ASP A 94 -1.19 -9.69 -19.50
C ASP A 94 -2.16 -10.76 -20.03
N ALA A 95 -1.81 -11.38 -21.16
CA ALA A 95 -2.62 -12.42 -21.80
C ALA A 95 -2.83 -13.67 -20.91
N PHE A 96 -1.96 -13.90 -19.93
CA PHE A 96 -2.07 -14.99 -18.95
C PHE A 96 -2.87 -14.59 -17.70
N ARG A 97 -3.55 -13.43 -17.76
CA ARG A 97 -4.31 -12.83 -16.65
C ARG A 97 -3.46 -12.52 -15.41
N ARG A 98 -2.12 -12.46 -15.55
CA ARG A 98 -1.26 -11.93 -14.50
C ARG A 98 -1.43 -10.43 -14.45
N ARG A 99 -1.34 -9.89 -13.24
CA ARG A 99 -1.48 -8.47 -12.96
C ARG A 99 -0.14 -7.94 -12.45
N TRP A 100 0.14 -6.68 -12.78
CA TRP A 100 1.34 -5.96 -12.34
C TRP A 100 0.94 -4.56 -11.90
N VAL A 101 1.60 -4.04 -10.86
CA VAL A 101 1.55 -2.63 -10.47
C VAL A 101 2.86 -1.99 -10.84
N VAL A 102 2.82 -0.94 -11.66
CA VAL A 102 4.03 -0.20 -12.08
C VAL A 102 3.74 1.31 -12.11
N ALA A 103 4.79 2.12 -12.07
CA ALA A 103 4.65 3.54 -12.37
C ALA A 103 4.21 3.72 -13.86
N PRO A 104 3.41 4.74 -14.20
CA PRO A 104 2.87 4.91 -15.56
C PRO A 104 3.96 5.02 -16.64
N ASP A 105 5.05 5.70 -16.34
CA ASP A 105 6.22 5.88 -17.22
C ASP A 105 7.03 4.58 -17.41
N GLN A 106 6.86 3.60 -16.51
CA GLN A 106 7.55 2.31 -16.56
C GLN A 106 6.79 1.22 -17.32
N VAL A 107 5.58 1.49 -17.83
CA VAL A 107 4.78 0.50 -18.58
C VAL A 107 5.54 0.00 -19.81
N GLY A 108 6.22 0.87 -20.56
CA GLY A 108 7.02 0.47 -21.73
C GLY A 108 8.16 -0.51 -21.38
N SER A 109 8.81 -0.29 -20.24
CA SER A 109 9.84 -1.17 -19.72
C SER A 109 9.26 -2.53 -19.30
N LEU A 110 8.11 -2.54 -18.62
CA LEU A 110 7.40 -3.78 -18.27
C LEU A 110 7.08 -4.61 -19.52
N VAL A 111 6.54 -3.98 -20.56
CA VAL A 111 6.21 -4.66 -21.82
C VAL A 111 7.46 -5.26 -22.46
N SER A 112 8.55 -4.49 -22.53
CA SER A 112 9.77 -4.90 -23.21
C SER A 112 10.50 -6.03 -22.48
N PHE A 113 10.63 -5.94 -21.16
CA PHE A 113 11.51 -6.82 -20.38
C PHE A 113 10.77 -7.93 -19.63
N THR A 114 9.55 -7.67 -19.14
CA THR A 114 8.81 -8.64 -18.32
C THR A 114 7.80 -9.42 -19.15
N LEU A 115 7.12 -8.76 -20.11
CA LEU A 115 6.16 -9.40 -21.00
C LEU A 115 6.80 -9.92 -22.30
N GLY A 116 8.11 -9.72 -22.48
CA GLY A 116 8.84 -10.19 -23.66
C GLY A 116 8.33 -9.58 -24.97
N GLY A 117 7.89 -8.32 -24.94
CA GLY A 117 7.27 -7.62 -26.07
C GLY A 117 5.80 -7.96 -26.29
N THR A 118 5.21 -8.86 -25.50
CA THR A 118 3.78 -9.18 -25.60
C THR A 118 2.95 -8.00 -25.12
N GLN A 119 2.00 -7.56 -25.96
CA GLN A 119 1.10 -6.46 -25.61
C GLN A 119 0.19 -6.86 -24.44
N PRO A 120 -0.01 -5.98 -23.45
CA PRO A 120 -0.95 -6.22 -22.37
C PRO A 120 -2.39 -6.22 -22.91
N ILE A 121 -3.24 -7.06 -22.32
CA ILE A 121 -4.67 -7.14 -22.68
C ILE A 121 -5.50 -6.04 -21.99
N GLY A 122 -4.92 -5.34 -21.03
CA GLY A 122 -5.55 -4.20 -20.40
C GLY A 122 -4.56 -3.42 -19.54
N ILE A 123 -4.71 -2.11 -19.55
CA ILE A 123 -4.00 -1.19 -18.66
C ILE A 123 -5.08 -0.33 -18.02
N GLU A 124 -5.12 -0.31 -16.70
CA GLU A 124 -6.00 0.55 -15.91
C GLU A 124 -5.13 1.49 -15.08
N THR A 125 -5.56 2.74 -14.95
CA THR A 125 -4.86 3.73 -14.11
C THR A 125 -5.59 3.84 -12.78
N LEU A 126 -4.86 3.62 -11.70
CA LEU A 126 -5.34 3.80 -10.35
C LEU A 126 -4.88 5.16 -9.82
N ASP A 127 -5.83 6.09 -9.66
CA ASP A 127 -5.59 7.41 -9.09
C ASP A 127 -5.42 7.31 -7.57
N LEU A 128 -4.23 7.64 -7.07
CA LEU A 128 -3.88 7.60 -5.66
C LEU A 128 -4.24 8.91 -4.93
N ARG A 129 -4.54 10.02 -5.63
CA ARG A 129 -4.77 11.33 -5.01
C ARG A 129 -5.88 11.32 -3.94
N PRO A 130 -7.04 10.67 -4.15
CA PRO A 130 -8.06 10.59 -3.10
C PRO A 130 -7.55 9.87 -1.85
N VAL A 131 -6.75 8.83 -2.05
CA VAL A 131 -6.17 8.01 -0.99
C VAL A 131 -5.05 8.78 -0.27
N HIS A 132 -4.21 9.53 -0.99
CA HIS A 132 -3.23 10.46 -0.42
C HIS A 132 -3.90 11.46 0.51
N SER A 133 -4.98 12.12 0.07
CA SER A 133 -5.68 13.09 0.91
C SER A 133 -6.23 12.44 2.18
N ASN A 134 -6.81 11.24 2.07
CA ASN A 134 -7.34 10.53 3.23
C ASN A 134 -6.21 10.10 4.19
N ILE A 135 -5.19 9.40 3.69
CA ILE A 135 -4.07 8.90 4.51
C ILE A 135 -3.34 10.07 5.17
N ALA A 136 -3.01 11.13 4.43
CA ALA A 136 -2.35 12.32 4.98
C ALA A 136 -3.20 12.99 6.07
N HIS A 137 -4.52 13.10 5.87
CA HIS A 137 -5.42 13.63 6.90
C HIS A 137 -5.38 12.79 8.19
N GLN A 138 -5.37 11.46 8.08
CA GLN A 138 -5.30 10.57 9.25
C GLN A 138 -3.94 10.67 9.97
N PHE A 139 -2.83 10.76 9.24
CA PHE A 139 -1.51 10.99 9.85
C PHE A 139 -1.42 12.34 10.56
N ASN A 140 -1.93 13.42 9.96
CA ASN A 140 -1.97 14.74 10.59
C ASN A 140 -2.84 14.74 11.86
N LYS A 141 -3.99 14.05 11.81
CA LYS A 141 -4.89 13.90 12.97
C LYS A 141 -4.21 13.12 14.11
N LEU A 142 -3.43 12.08 13.80
CA LEU A 142 -2.62 11.39 14.81
C LEU A 142 -1.55 12.30 15.39
N ALA A 143 -0.78 12.97 14.54
CA ALA A 143 0.28 13.88 15.00
C ALA A 143 -0.29 14.93 15.96
N ALA A 144 -1.45 15.53 15.63
CA ALA A 144 -2.12 16.49 16.50
C ALA A 144 -2.57 15.89 17.85
N ARG A 145 -2.99 14.61 17.89
CA ARG A 145 -3.35 13.92 19.13
C ARG A 145 -2.16 13.61 20.03
N TYR A 146 -0.97 13.41 19.45
CA TYR A 146 0.25 13.22 20.22
C TYR A 146 0.93 14.53 20.63
N VAL A 147 0.48 15.68 20.10
CA VAL A 147 1.07 16.99 20.40
C VAL A 147 0.38 17.74 21.55
N HIS A 148 -0.81 17.37 22.04
CA HIS A 148 -1.35 17.87 23.35
C HIS A 148 -2.43 16.95 23.95
N PRO A 149 -2.32 16.60 25.25
CA PRO A 149 -2.95 17.43 26.29
C PRO A 149 -2.07 17.95 27.44
N ASP A 150 -0.82 17.48 27.63
CA ASP A 150 -0.02 17.84 28.82
C ASP A 150 1.26 18.64 28.55
N ASP A 151 1.67 18.83 27.28
CA ASP A 151 2.90 19.60 26.96
C ASP A 151 2.67 21.12 26.79
N ALA A 152 1.50 21.65 27.19
CA ALA A 152 1.17 23.09 27.13
C ALA A 152 0.76 23.67 28.48
N GLU A 153 1.34 23.21 29.59
CA GLU A 153 1.36 24.00 30.83
C GLU A 153 2.54 23.57 31.72
N ASP A 154 3.50 24.52 31.82
CA ASP A 154 4.63 24.72 32.76
C ASP A 154 5.69 23.62 33.01
#